data_AF-A0A1Y3MUF5-F1
#
_entry.id   AF-A0A1Y3MUF5-F1
#
_cell.length_a   1.000
_cell.length_b   1.000
_cell.length_c   1.000
_cell.angle_alpha   90.00
_cell.angle_beta   90.00
_cell.angle_gamma   90.00
#
_symmetry.space_group_name_H-M   'P 1'
#
loop_
_entity.id
_entity.type
_entity.pdbx_description
1 polymer ?
#
loop_
_entity_poly.entity_id
_entity_poly.type
_entity_poly.pdbx_seq_one_letter_code
_entity_poly.pdbx_strand_id
1 'polypeptide(L)'
;KTKTSTTTVETNTNIVYSTDGRCGVINGKIILCPNNSCCSKYGSCAYTDDFCGKGCQPAFGKCNGVNNSPKIEMSTDGRCGVQNDGKILLCPNNSCCSKYGSCAYSDAFCGKGCQPAFGKCN
;
A
#
# COMPACT_ATOMS: atom_id res chain seq x y z
N LYS A 1 15.02 20.56 14.17
CA LYS A 1 14.83 20.53 12.70
C LYS A 1 14.88 19.08 12.24
N THR A 2 13.75 18.37 12.30
CA THR A 2 13.70 16.93 11.97
C THR A 2 13.67 16.80 10.46
N LYS A 3 14.76 16.28 9.88
CA LYS A 3 14.87 15.97 8.46
C LYS A 3 13.91 14.81 8.16
N THR A 4 12.72 15.14 7.66
CA THR A 4 11.86 14.15 7.02
C THR A 4 12.45 13.91 5.64
N SER A 5 13.16 12.81 5.48
CA SER A 5 13.69 12.36 4.19
C SER A 5 12.52 11.94 3.30
N THR A 6 11.94 12.92 2.62
CA THR A 6 10.97 12.72 1.55
C THR A 6 11.75 12.29 0.30
N THR A 7 12.05 10.99 0.21
CA THR A 7 12.51 10.41 -1.05
C THR A 7 11.33 10.46 -2.01
N THR A 8 11.48 11.26 -3.06
CA THR A 8 10.56 11.39 -4.18
C THR A 8 10.27 10.01 -4.79
N VAL A 9 9.14 9.41 -4.43
CA VAL A 9 8.58 8.27 -5.16
C VAL A 9 8.00 8.85 -6.44
N GLU A 10 8.62 8.52 -7.57
CA GLU A 10 8.06 8.76 -8.89
C GLU A 10 6.60 8.33 -8.90
N THR A 11 5.75 9.26 -9.31
CA THR A 11 4.28 9.22 -9.23
C THR A 11 3.70 7.92 -9.77
N ASN A 12 3.54 6.92 -8.91
CA ASN A 12 2.67 5.78 -9.19
C ASN A 12 1.23 6.28 -8.97
N THR A 13 0.50 6.47 -10.06
CA THR A 13 -0.87 7.05 -10.11
C THR A 13 -1.91 6.28 -9.30
N ASN A 14 -1.53 5.11 -8.78
CA ASN A 14 -2.40 4.21 -8.04
C ASN A 14 -2.39 4.47 -6.52
N ILE A 15 -1.66 5.46 -6.00
CA ILE A 15 -1.67 5.80 -4.56
C ILE A 15 -2.42 7.12 -4.36
N VAL A 16 -3.48 7.09 -3.56
CA VAL A 16 -4.28 8.27 -3.25
C VAL A 16 -4.68 8.28 -1.78
N TYR A 17 -5.04 9.45 -1.26
CA TYR A 17 -5.65 9.57 0.05
C TYR A 17 -7.17 9.40 -0.04
N SER A 18 -7.74 8.83 1.01
CA SER A 18 -9.18 8.66 1.16
C SER A 18 -9.90 10.00 1.21
N THR A 19 -11.02 10.08 0.48
CA THR A 19 -11.95 11.21 0.51
C THR A 19 -13.32 10.84 1.08
N ASP A 20 -13.60 9.54 1.21
CA ASP A 20 -14.88 8.97 1.66
C ASP A 20 -14.75 8.15 2.95
N GLY A 21 -13.56 8.17 3.57
CA GLY A 21 -13.29 7.44 4.80
C GLY A 21 -12.96 5.97 4.61
N ARG A 22 -12.80 5.45 3.38
CA ARG A 22 -12.33 4.08 3.13
C ARG A 22 -10.82 4.01 2.93
N CYS A 23 -10.21 2.89 3.27
CA CYS A 23 -8.78 2.64 3.10
C CYS A 23 -8.51 1.19 2.68
N GLY A 24 -7.29 0.92 2.21
CA GLY A 24 -6.89 -0.38 1.68
C GLY A 24 -6.68 -0.36 0.18
N VAL A 25 -6.72 -1.54 -0.45
CA VAL A 25 -6.67 -1.65 -1.92
C VAL A 25 -8.10 -1.65 -2.46
N ILE A 26 -8.48 -0.57 -3.16
CA ILE A 26 -9.85 -0.38 -3.68
C ILE A 26 -9.75 -0.04 -5.16
N ASN A 27 -10.44 -0.80 -6.00
CA ASN A 27 -10.47 -0.60 -7.47
C ASN A 27 -9.06 -0.47 -8.08
N GLY A 28 -8.12 -1.29 -7.62
CA GLY A 28 -6.74 -1.29 -8.11
C GLY A 28 -5.90 -0.10 -7.64
N LYS A 29 -6.35 0.64 -6.63
CA LYS A 29 -5.60 1.75 -6.03
C LYS A 29 -5.34 1.49 -4.56
N ILE A 30 -4.18 1.93 -4.10
CA ILE A 30 -3.83 2.03 -2.68
C ILE A 30 -4.47 3.30 -2.15
N ILE A 31 -5.42 3.13 -1.23
CA ILE A 31 -6.12 4.23 -0.57
C ILE A 31 -5.59 4.35 0.87
N LEU A 32 -4.92 5.48 1.14
CA LEU A 32 -4.36 5.80 2.45
C LEU A 32 -5.32 6.67 3.27
N CYS A 33 -5.34 6.47 4.57
CA CYS A 33 -6.06 7.34 5.49
C CYS A 33 -5.35 8.71 5.61
N PRO A 34 -6.06 9.84 5.43
CA PRO A 34 -5.46 11.17 5.52
C PRO A 34 -5.12 11.56 6.96
N ASN A 35 -4.29 12.59 7.13
CA ASN A 35 -4.03 13.24 8.42
C ASN A 35 -3.54 12.29 9.53
N ASN A 36 -2.79 11.25 9.18
CA ASN A 36 -2.33 10.21 10.11
C ASN A 36 -3.46 9.49 10.88
N SER A 37 -4.67 9.43 10.30
CA SER A 37 -5.72 8.55 10.81
C SER A 37 -5.40 7.08 10.57
N CYS A 38 -6.09 6.22 11.31
CA CYS A 38 -5.87 4.79 11.34
C CYS A 38 -6.78 4.08 10.35
N CYS A 39 -6.23 3.09 9.63
CA CYS A 39 -7.02 2.21 8.79
C CYS A 39 -7.39 0.97 9.59
N SER A 40 -8.68 0.77 9.87
CA SER A 40 -9.13 -0.42 10.61
C SER A 40 -9.01 -1.69 9.78
N LYS A 41 -9.14 -2.86 10.44
CA LYS A 41 -9.23 -4.16 9.76
C LYS A 41 -10.38 -4.26 8.75
N TYR A 42 -11.37 -3.37 8.86
CA TYR A 42 -12.54 -3.30 7.98
C TYR A 42 -12.38 -2.30 6.83
N GLY A 43 -11.20 -1.68 6.68
CA GLY A 43 -10.91 -0.78 5.57
C GLY A 43 -11.60 0.58 5.70
N SER A 44 -11.72 1.11 6.92
CA SER A 44 -12.20 2.48 7.13
C SER A 44 -11.29 3.29 8.03
N CYS A 45 -11.26 4.60 7.80
CA CYS A 45 -10.40 5.58 8.44
C CYS A 45 -11.06 6.21 9.66
N ALA A 46 -10.41 6.14 10.82
CA ALA A 46 -10.80 6.90 12.01
C ALA A 46 -9.62 7.12 12.96
N TYR A 47 -9.85 7.81 14.08
CA TYR A 47 -8.83 8.07 15.11
C TYR A 47 -9.10 7.31 16.42
N THR A 48 -10.17 6.53 16.49
CA THR A 48 -10.55 5.81 17.72
C THR A 48 -9.69 4.57 17.92
N ASP A 49 -9.52 4.15 19.17
CA ASP A 49 -8.70 3.00 19.52
C ASP A 49 -9.18 1.69 18.88
N ASP A 50 -10.48 1.55 18.60
CA ASP A 50 -11.03 0.40 17.86
C ASP A 50 -10.47 0.28 16.43
N PHE A 51 -10.09 1.42 15.84
CA PHE A 51 -9.53 1.50 14.49
C PHE A 51 -8.01 1.45 14.51
N CYS A 52 -7.39 2.11 15.49
CA CYS A 52 -5.95 2.22 15.64
C CYS A 52 -5.31 1.02 16.35
N GLY A 53 -6.10 0.24 17.09
CA GLY A 53 -5.65 -0.87 17.91
C GLY A 53 -5.56 -2.19 17.13
N LYS A 54 -6.13 -3.24 17.71
CA LYS A 54 -5.98 -4.61 17.18
C LYS A 54 -6.60 -4.76 15.79
N GLY A 55 -5.76 -5.12 14.82
CA GLY A 55 -6.17 -5.32 13.43
C GLY A 55 -6.08 -4.05 12.58
N CYS A 56 -5.60 -2.94 13.14
CA CYS A 56 -5.21 -1.79 12.33
C CYS A 56 -4.23 -2.20 11.21
N GLN A 57 -4.38 -1.60 10.04
CA GLN A 57 -3.61 -1.90 8.84
C GLN A 57 -2.52 -0.83 8.62
N PRO A 58 -1.27 -1.07 9.06
CA PRO A 58 -0.19 -0.06 9.03
C PRO A 58 0.24 0.33 7.61
N ALA A 59 -0.07 -0.51 6.62
CA ALA A 59 0.17 -0.21 5.21
C ALA A 59 -0.72 0.91 4.67
N PHE A 60 -1.85 1.21 5.34
CA PHE A 60 -2.85 2.16 4.84
C PHE A 60 -3.19 3.28 5.83
N GLY A 61 -2.65 3.26 7.04
CA GLY A 61 -2.83 4.31 8.04
C GLY A 61 -1.90 4.14 9.23
N LYS A 62 -2.00 5.03 10.21
CA LYS A 62 -1.26 4.92 11.47
C LYS A 62 -1.87 3.84 12.36
N CYS A 63 -1.07 3.10 13.13
CA CYS A 63 -1.57 2.15 14.13
C CYS A 63 -0.92 2.41 15.50
N ASN A 64 -1.66 2.16 16.58
CA ASN A 64 -1.18 2.33 17.95
C ASN A 64 -0.10 1.28 18.27
N GLY A 65 0.96 1.72 18.95
CA GLY A 65 2.10 0.85 19.29
C GLY A 65 2.97 0.45 18.09
N VAL A 66 2.69 0.96 16.90
CA VAL A 66 3.48 0.73 15.69
C VAL A 66 4.11 2.05 15.25
N ASN A 67 5.44 2.13 15.26
CA ASN A 67 6.19 3.28 14.74
C ASN A 67 6.33 3.23 13.21
N ASN A 68 5.41 2.57 12.51
CA ASN A 68 5.40 2.50 11.05
C ASN A 68 4.18 3.26 10.54
N SER A 69 4.45 4.37 9.85
CA SER A 69 3.51 4.95 8.90
C SER A 69 3.51 4.13 7.60
N PRO A 70 2.49 4.29 6.73
CA PRO A 70 2.51 3.69 5.40
C PRO A 70 3.82 3.95 4.69
N LYS A 71 4.58 2.89 4.43
CA LYS A 71 5.88 2.97 3.77
C LYS A 71 5.76 2.31 2.41
N ILE A 72 5.95 3.12 1.38
CA ILE A 72 5.82 2.68 -0.02
C ILE A 72 7.21 2.66 -0.62
N GLU A 73 7.60 1.51 -1.14
CA GLU A 73 8.94 1.29 -1.67
C GLU A 73 8.87 0.54 -3.00
N MET A 74 9.88 0.76 -3.84
CA MET A 74 10.09 -0.07 -5.02
C MET A 74 10.72 -1.39 -4.58
N SER A 75 10.23 -2.48 -5.14
CA SER A 75 10.76 -3.81 -4.90
C SER A 75 12.17 -3.95 -5.45
N THR A 76 13.07 -4.51 -4.64
CA THR A 76 14.46 -4.84 -5.01
C THR A 76 14.70 -6.34 -5.09
N ASP A 77 13.80 -7.15 -4.53
CA ASP A 77 13.90 -8.61 -4.45
C ASP A 77 12.83 -9.33 -5.28
N GLY A 78 12.05 -8.58 -6.06
CA GLY A 78 11.00 -9.12 -6.91
C GLY A 78 9.68 -9.42 -6.19
N ARG A 79 9.52 -9.05 -4.90
CA ARG A 79 8.22 -9.14 -4.21
C ARG A 79 7.38 -7.89 -4.40
N CYS A 80 6.06 -8.02 -4.39
CA CYS A 80 5.14 -6.89 -4.47
C CYS A 80 3.93 -7.07 -3.56
N GLY A 81 3.15 -6.01 -3.43
CA GLY A 81 1.97 -6.00 -2.57
C GLY A 81 2.26 -5.57 -1.14
N VAL A 82 1.25 -5.76 -0.28
CA VAL A 82 1.34 -5.45 1.14
C VAL A 82 2.18 -6.50 1.85
N GLN A 83 3.19 -6.05 2.58
CA GLN A 83 4.10 -6.89 3.34
C GLN A 83 3.70 -6.96 4.82
N ASN A 84 4.16 -8.00 5.52
CA ASN A 84 3.85 -8.25 6.93
C ASN A 84 4.33 -7.14 7.88
N ASP A 85 5.33 -6.36 7.48
CA ASP A 85 5.87 -5.23 8.26
C ASP A 85 5.13 -3.90 7.99
N GLY A 86 4.02 -3.95 7.25
CA GLY A 86 3.22 -2.78 6.89
C GLY A 86 3.80 -1.98 5.72
N LYS A 87 4.79 -2.51 5.01
CA LYS A 87 5.27 -1.91 3.77
C LYS A 87 4.38 -2.25 2.59
N ILE A 88 4.37 -1.38 1.61
CA ILE A 88 3.82 -1.63 0.29
C ILE A 88 4.98 -1.67 -0.69
N LEU A 89 5.13 -2.82 -1.38
CA LEU A 89 6.13 -2.99 -2.43
C LEU A 89 5.50 -2.87 -3.81
N LEU A 90 6.09 -2.01 -4.63
CA LEU A 90 5.72 -1.79 -6.02
C LEU A 90 6.73 -2.45 -6.96
N CYS A 91 6.26 -3.03 -8.05
CA CYS A 91 7.12 -3.65 -9.03
C CYS A 91 7.90 -2.59 -9.85
N PRO A 92 9.25 -2.70 -9.95
CA PRO A 92 10.07 -1.78 -10.73
C PRO A 92 9.85 -1.94 -12.24
N ASN A 93 10.22 -0.90 -12.99
CA ASN A 93 10.27 -0.90 -14.46
C ASN A 93 8.94 -1.30 -15.12
N ASN A 94 7.81 -0.92 -14.51
CA ASN A 94 6.46 -1.28 -14.97
C ASN A 94 6.24 -2.80 -15.11
N SER A 95 6.95 -3.62 -14.34
CA SER A 95 6.65 -5.05 -14.26
C SER A 95 5.32 -5.30 -13.54
N CYS A 96 4.79 -6.51 -13.75
CA CYS A 96 3.47 -6.90 -13.30
C CYS A 96 3.55 -7.55 -11.93
N CYS A 97 2.65 -7.16 -11.03
CA CYS A 97 2.51 -7.82 -9.74
C CYS A 97 1.50 -8.96 -9.86
N SER A 98 1.95 -10.21 -9.76
CA SER A 98 1.04 -11.36 -9.79
C SER A 98 0.15 -11.43 -8.55
N LYS A 99 -0.91 -12.23 -8.62
CA LYS A 99 -1.77 -12.56 -7.47
C LYS A 99 -1.01 -13.14 -6.27
N TYR A 100 0.20 -13.66 -6.48
CA TYR A 100 1.06 -14.26 -5.46
C TYR A 100 2.07 -13.27 -4.86
N GLY A 101 2.02 -11.98 -5.24
CA GLY A 101 2.93 -10.98 -4.69
C GLY A 101 4.36 -11.07 -5.24
N SER A 102 4.50 -11.47 -6.51
CA SER A 102 5.80 -11.51 -7.21
C SER A 102 5.76 -10.70 -8.50
N CYS A 103 6.86 -10.01 -8.79
CA CYS A 103 7.06 -9.17 -9.96
C CYS A 103 7.63 -9.97 -11.13
N ALA A 104 6.98 -9.92 -12.29
CA ALA A 104 7.54 -10.41 -13.55
C ALA A 104 6.89 -9.73 -14.76
N TYR A 105 7.36 -10.05 -15.97
CA TYR A 105 6.83 -9.51 -17.23
C TYR A 105 5.97 -10.50 -18.03
N SER A 106 5.84 -11.74 -17.58
CA SER A 106 5.12 -12.77 -18.34
C SER A 106 3.61 -12.62 -18.21
N ASP A 107 2.86 -13.08 -19.23
CA ASP A 107 1.39 -13.02 -19.23
C ASP A 107 0.75 -13.76 -18.05
N ALA A 108 1.42 -14.78 -17.50
CA ALA A 108 0.98 -15.45 -16.28
C ALA A 108 0.93 -14.51 -15.05
N PHE A 109 1.73 -13.43 -15.06
CA PHE A 109 1.82 -12.43 -14.01
C PHE A 109 1.01 -11.18 -14.35
N CYS A 110 1.01 -10.77 -15.62
CA CYS A 110 0.33 -9.57 -16.11
C CYS A 110 -1.16 -9.78 -16.42
N GLY A 111 -1.59 -11.02 -16.63
CA GLY A 111 -2.96 -11.37 -16.98
C GLY A 111 -3.87 -11.56 -15.76
N LYS A 112 -4.66 -12.63 -15.77
CA LYS A 112 -5.71 -12.85 -14.76
C LYS A 112 -5.15 -12.94 -13.34
N GLY A 113 -5.57 -12.01 -12.49
CA GLY A 113 -5.14 -11.93 -11.09
C GLY A 113 -3.92 -11.03 -10.87
N CYS A 114 -3.44 -10.35 -11.91
CA CYS A 114 -2.51 -9.25 -11.73
C CYS A 114 -3.09 -8.20 -10.77
N GLN A 115 -2.23 -7.63 -9.92
CA GLN A 115 -2.58 -6.65 -8.91
C GLN A 115 -2.21 -5.24 -9.40
N PRO A 116 -3.15 -4.49 -10.00
CA PRO A 116 -2.86 -3.19 -10.63
C PRO A 116 -2.44 -2.11 -9.63
N ALA A 117 -2.73 -2.31 -8.35
CA ALA A 117 -2.28 -1.44 -7.27
C ALA A 117 -0.75 -1.45 -7.08
N PHE A 118 -0.08 -2.52 -7.49
CA PHE A 118 1.34 -2.76 -7.20
C PHE A 118 2.20 -2.97 -8.44
N GLY A 119 1.62 -2.99 -9.63
CA GLY A 119 2.34 -3.17 -10.89
C GLY A 119 1.44 -2.92 -12.09
N LYS A 120 1.99 -3.03 -13.29
CA LYS A 120 1.21 -2.92 -14.53
C LYS A 120 0.45 -4.22 -14.80
N CYS A 121 -0.79 -4.14 -15.27
CA CYS A 121 -1.58 -5.29 -15.69
C CYS A 121 -2.07 -5.09 -17.13
N ASN A 122 -2.30 -6.19 -17.84
CA ASN A 122 -2.76 -6.21 -19.24
C ASN A 122 -4.28 -6.41 -19.33
#